data_AF-A0A166M4V5-F1
#
_entry.id   AF-A0A166M4V5-F1
#
_cell.length_a   1.000
_cell.length_b   1.000
_cell.length_c   1.000
_cell.angle_alpha   90.00
_cell.angle_beta   90.00
_cell.angle_gamma   90.00
#
_symmetry.space_group_name_H-M   'P 1'
#
loop_
_entity.id
_entity.type
_entity.pdbx_description
1 polymer ?
#
loop_
_entity_poly.entity_id
_entity_poly.type
_entity_poly.pdbx_seq_one_letter_code
_entity_poly.pdbx_strand_id
1 'polypeptide(L)'
;MATTLPDCVTLCMKNELPNSTCQHTNSSCICTNQKLNTALEICVAANCSVIESLPVELGFGQDIWMLSPDQITRILFVFFLEEFMYAFVICSTKVSMIFFYLRIFPELWFRKACFTILTITVIFGVWHFLQILFVSWPISYNWTYWDGRHSGRRGNVKIFSFANAGINIALDLALFILPVTQFITMSWTLKTKIGTSLIFLVGLIIWRNKEPNV
;
A
#
# COMPACT_ATOMS: atom_id res chain seq x y z
N MET A 1 6.60 -8.70 19.24
CA MET A 1 6.25 -9.03 17.85
C MET A 1 7.53 -8.83 17.04
N ALA A 2 8.33 -9.88 16.90
CA ALA A 2 9.52 -9.83 16.06
C ALA A 2 9.02 -9.89 14.61
N THR A 3 9.21 -8.82 13.86
CA THR A 3 8.94 -8.79 12.43
C THR A 3 9.85 -9.82 11.77
N THR A 4 9.27 -10.91 11.26
CA THR A 4 9.99 -11.90 10.48
C THR A 4 10.48 -11.22 9.21
N LEU A 5 11.82 -11.18 9.05
CA LEU A 5 12.47 -10.61 7.89
C LEU A 5 12.07 -11.43 6.64
N PRO A 6 11.85 -10.82 5.47
CA PRO A 6 11.53 -11.57 4.25
C PRO A 6 12.56 -12.67 4.00
N ASP A 7 12.12 -13.81 3.46
CA ASP A 7 12.97 -14.99 3.25
C ASP A 7 14.21 -14.65 2.42
N CYS A 8 14.06 -13.76 1.44
CA CYS A 8 15.17 -13.27 0.64
C CYS A 8 16.22 -12.52 1.47
N VAL A 9 15.80 -11.59 2.33
CA VAL A 9 16.73 -10.82 3.17
C VAL A 9 17.42 -11.75 4.17
N THR A 10 16.70 -12.74 4.69
CA THR A 10 17.25 -13.78 5.57
C THR A 10 18.30 -14.63 4.86
N LEU A 11 18.11 -14.95 3.58
CA LEU A 11 19.09 -15.64 2.74
C LEU A 11 20.37 -14.80 2.60
N CYS A 12 20.23 -13.51 2.29
CA CYS A 12 21.37 -12.61 2.16
C CYS A 12 22.14 -12.44 3.49
N MET A 13 21.44 -12.32 4.62
CA MET A 13 22.08 -12.30 5.93
C MET A 13 22.85 -13.59 6.23
N LYS A 14 22.31 -14.76 5.86
CA LYS A 14 23.02 -16.04 6.04
C LYS A 14 24.29 -16.14 5.18
N ASN A 15 24.28 -15.55 4.00
CA ASN A 15 25.41 -15.62 3.08
C ASN A 15 26.51 -14.62 3.43
N GLU A 16 26.16 -13.38 3.79
CA GLU A 16 27.14 -12.30 3.98
C GLU A 16 27.67 -12.18 5.41
N LEU A 17 26.88 -12.52 6.43
CA LEU A 17 27.29 -12.41 7.83
C LEU A 17 28.53 -13.26 8.20
N PRO A 18 28.68 -14.53 7.78
CA PRO A 18 29.90 -15.31 8.07
C PRO A 18 31.13 -14.80 7.31
N ASN A 19 30.96 -14.02 6.24
CA ASN A 19 32.06 -13.39 5.51
C ASN A 19 32.50 -12.07 6.16
N SER A 20 31.75 -11.59 7.15
CA SER A 20 32.05 -10.35 7.88
C SER A 20 32.88 -10.58 9.14
N THR A 21 33.47 -9.51 9.66
CA THR A 21 34.21 -9.53 10.93
C THR A 21 33.29 -9.47 12.16
N CYS A 22 31.96 -9.48 11.98
CA CYS A 22 31.01 -9.35 13.08
C CYS A 22 30.54 -10.72 13.59
N GLN A 23 30.46 -10.87 14.91
CA GLN A 23 29.81 -12.03 15.53
C GLN A 23 28.28 -11.90 15.45
N HIS A 24 27.59 -13.04 15.28
CA HIS A 24 26.13 -13.12 15.18
C HIS A 24 25.36 -12.49 16.36
N THR A 25 25.99 -12.35 17.53
CA THR A 25 25.41 -11.77 18.75
C THR A 25 25.66 -10.26 18.89
N ASN A 26 26.57 -9.69 18.12
CA ASN A 26 26.94 -8.28 18.24
C ASN A 26 26.12 -7.41 17.29
N SER A 27 24.89 -7.08 17.70
CA SER A 27 23.98 -6.22 16.93
C SER A 27 24.59 -4.86 16.58
N SER A 28 25.37 -4.26 17.47
CA SER A 28 26.06 -2.99 17.17
C SER A 28 27.08 -3.14 16.04
N CYS A 29 27.86 -4.21 16.02
CA CYS A 29 28.80 -4.49 14.92
C CYS A 29 28.03 -4.71 13.61
N ILE A 30 26.97 -5.53 13.64
CA ILE A 30 26.16 -5.83 12.46
C ILE A 30 25.60 -4.55 11.85
N CYS A 31 25.06 -3.64 12.67
CA CYS A 31 24.47 -2.39 12.19
C CYS A 31 25.52 -1.34 11.74
N THR A 32 26.73 -1.34 12.31
CA THR A 32 27.75 -0.31 12.05
C THR A 32 28.81 -0.73 11.02
N ASN A 33 28.86 -2.01 10.65
CA ASN A 33 29.87 -2.52 9.73
C ASN A 33 29.53 -2.17 8.28
N GLN A 34 30.21 -1.16 7.75
CA GLN A 34 29.99 -0.66 6.39
C GLN A 34 30.25 -1.71 5.30
N LYS A 35 31.20 -2.63 5.47
CA LYS A 35 31.49 -3.69 4.50
C LYS A 35 30.37 -4.73 4.46
N LEU A 36 29.84 -5.08 5.63
CA LEU A 36 28.71 -6.00 5.72
C LEU A 36 27.44 -5.36 5.14
N ASN A 37 27.15 -4.10 5.49
CA ASN A 37 25.97 -3.40 4.99
C ASN A 37 25.98 -3.26 3.47
N THR A 38 27.12 -2.88 2.87
CA THR A 38 27.24 -2.77 1.40
C THR A 38 27.11 -4.12 0.68
N ALA A 39 27.64 -5.21 1.24
CA ALA A 39 27.46 -6.54 0.67
C ALA A 39 26.01 -7.04 0.79
N LEU A 40 25.35 -6.75 1.93
CA LEU A 40 23.93 -7.04 2.12
C LEU A 40 23.05 -6.27 1.15
N GLU A 41 23.31 -4.98 0.94
CA GLU A 41 22.61 -4.16 -0.07
C GLU A 41 22.73 -4.77 -1.47
N ILE A 42 23.94 -5.16 -1.90
CA ILE A 42 24.13 -5.79 -3.22
C ILE A 42 23.38 -7.11 -3.34
N CYS A 43 23.43 -7.97 -2.31
CA CYS A 43 22.73 -9.25 -2.32
C CYS A 43 21.20 -9.05 -2.35
N VAL A 44 20.69 -8.14 -1.53
CA VAL A 44 19.26 -7.85 -1.42
C VAL A 44 18.73 -7.20 -2.70
N ALA A 45 19.47 -6.29 -3.33
CA ALA A 45 19.12 -5.72 -4.62
C ALA A 45 19.09 -6.77 -5.75
N ALA A 46 19.94 -7.79 -5.69
CA ALA A 46 20.02 -8.83 -6.71
C ALA A 46 18.94 -9.91 -6.56
N ASN A 47 18.60 -10.28 -5.32
CA ASN A 47 17.77 -11.46 -5.04
C ASN A 47 16.38 -11.14 -4.51
N CYS A 48 16.12 -9.93 -4.01
CA CYS A 48 14.83 -9.58 -3.41
C CYS A 48 13.97 -8.74 -4.35
N SER A 49 12.65 -8.84 -4.20
CA SER A 49 11.75 -7.93 -4.91
C SER A 49 11.92 -6.49 -4.40
N VAL A 50 11.56 -5.50 -5.23
CA VAL A 50 11.66 -4.07 -4.89
C VAL A 50 10.95 -3.74 -3.57
N ILE A 51 9.86 -4.45 -3.25
CA ILE A 51 9.09 -4.26 -2.00
C ILE A 51 9.86 -4.81 -0.79
N GLU A 52 10.64 -5.88 -0.97
CA GLU A 52 11.39 -6.55 0.10
C GLU A 52 12.77 -5.91 0.34
N SER A 53 13.37 -5.30 -0.68
CA SER A 53 14.69 -4.65 -0.59
C SER A 53 14.64 -3.24 -0.02
N LEU A 54 13.57 -2.51 -0.31
CA LEU A 54 13.34 -1.11 0.11
C LEU A 54 13.63 -0.87 1.60
N PRO A 55 13.17 -1.73 2.53
CA PRO A 55 13.32 -1.44 3.95
C PRO A 55 14.77 -1.52 4.45
N VAL A 56 15.56 -2.40 3.83
CA VAL A 56 16.94 -2.69 4.21
C VAL A 56 17.88 -1.59 3.72
N GLU A 57 17.73 -1.16 2.46
CA GLU A 57 18.63 -0.15 1.86
C GLU A 57 18.39 1.27 2.41
N LEU A 58 17.15 1.57 2.80
CA LEU A 58 16.75 2.91 3.21
C LEU A 58 16.69 3.09 4.73
N GLY A 59 16.71 2.00 5.51
CA GLY A 59 16.58 2.04 6.97
C GLY A 59 15.13 2.26 7.44
N PHE A 60 14.14 1.75 6.70
CA PHE A 60 12.74 1.79 7.18
C PHE A 60 12.61 1.07 8.51
N GLY A 61 11.91 1.69 9.46
CA GLY A 61 11.69 1.14 10.80
C GLY A 61 12.76 1.52 11.82
N GLN A 62 13.83 2.22 11.41
CA GLN A 62 14.75 2.88 12.35
C GLN A 62 14.22 4.26 12.75
N ASP A 63 14.57 4.71 13.95
CA ASP A 63 14.28 6.08 14.37
C ASP A 63 14.97 7.07 13.42
N ILE A 64 14.29 8.17 13.09
CA ILE A 64 14.80 9.18 12.15
C ILE A 64 16.20 9.71 12.52
N TRP A 65 16.53 9.70 13.81
CA TRP A 65 17.81 10.14 14.36
C TRP A 65 18.99 9.22 14.02
N MET A 66 18.73 7.97 13.62
CA MET A 66 19.74 6.99 13.24
C MET A 66 20.06 7.03 11.75
N LEU A 67 19.28 7.78 10.97
CA LEU A 67 19.39 7.84 9.51
C LEU A 67 20.25 9.01 9.06
N SER A 68 21.00 8.80 7.98
CA SER A 68 21.71 9.90 7.32
C SER A 68 20.73 10.85 6.60
N PRO A 69 21.07 12.14 6.45
CA PRO A 69 20.27 13.12 5.69
C PRO A 69 19.81 12.65 4.30
N ASP A 70 20.69 11.95 3.59
CA ASP A 70 20.40 11.44 2.24
C ASP A 70 19.38 10.30 2.26
N GLN A 71 19.47 9.41 3.27
CA GLN A 71 18.48 8.34 3.47
C GLN A 71 17.10 8.91 3.75
N ILE A 72 16.99 9.91 4.64
CA ILE A 72 15.70 10.55 4.96
C ILE A 72 15.04 11.13 3.71
N THR A 73 15.82 11.84 2.89
CA THR A 73 15.32 12.45 1.65
C THR A 73 14.85 11.39 0.65
N ARG A 74 15.60 10.29 0.49
CA ARG A 74 15.21 9.16 -0.37
C ARG A 74 13.95 8.45 0.12
N ILE A 75 13.84 8.20 1.42
CA ILE A 75 12.65 7.60 2.04
C ILE A 75 11.42 8.45 1.75
N LEU A 76 11.49 9.76 1.99
CA LEU A 76 10.36 10.66 1.75
C LEU A 76 9.99 10.76 0.27
N PHE A 77 10.97 10.67 -0.62
CA PHE A 77 10.72 10.61 -2.06
C PHE A 77 10.02 9.31 -2.48
N VAL A 78 10.43 8.18 -1.90
CA VAL A 78 9.77 6.87 -2.10
C VAL A 78 8.33 6.91 -1.57
N PHE A 79 8.09 7.44 -0.37
CA PHE A 79 6.74 7.64 0.15
C PHE A 79 5.88 8.52 -0.76
N PHE A 80 6.45 9.59 -1.32
CA PHE A 80 5.73 10.42 -2.28
C PHE A 80 5.29 9.62 -3.51
N LEU A 81 6.16 8.77 -4.08
CA LEU A 81 5.81 7.89 -5.20
C LEU A 81 4.79 6.82 -4.82
N GLU A 82 4.92 6.25 -3.62
CA GLU A 82 3.99 5.26 -3.08
C GLU A 82 2.56 5.81 -3.02
N GLU A 83 2.37 7.05 -2.55
CA GLU A 83 1.06 7.70 -2.49
C GLU A 83 0.39 7.81 -3.88
N PHE A 84 1.16 8.09 -4.94
CA PHE A 84 0.62 8.06 -6.32
C PHE A 84 0.17 6.68 -6.74
N MET A 85 1.00 5.67 -6.49
CA MET A 85 0.69 4.29 -6.85
C MET A 85 -0.53 3.79 -6.08
N TYR A 86 -0.60 4.11 -4.78
CA TYR A 86 -1.75 3.80 -3.94
C TYR A 86 -3.04 4.44 -4.46
N ALA A 87 -3.02 5.74 -4.78
CA ALA A 87 -4.16 6.44 -5.37
C ALA A 87 -4.63 5.80 -6.68
N PHE A 88 -3.68 5.38 -7.53
CA PHE A 88 -3.97 4.70 -8.79
C PHE A 88 -4.62 3.33 -8.57
N VAL A 89 -4.06 2.51 -7.70
CA VAL A 89 -4.55 1.16 -7.39
C VAL A 89 -5.96 1.23 -6.82
N ILE A 90 -6.23 2.15 -5.89
CA ILE A 90 -7.57 2.32 -5.31
C ILE A 90 -8.59 2.71 -6.36
N CYS A 91 -8.28 3.71 -7.19
CA CYS A 91 -9.21 4.19 -8.21
C CYS A 91 -9.50 3.09 -9.24
N SER A 92 -8.47 2.44 -9.77
CA SER A 92 -8.61 1.38 -10.77
C SER A 92 -9.36 0.15 -10.23
N THR A 93 -9.13 -0.24 -8.97
CA THR A 93 -9.85 -1.33 -8.32
C THR A 93 -11.35 -1.06 -8.24
N LYS A 94 -11.75 0.13 -7.76
CA LYS A 94 -13.16 0.51 -7.67
C LYS A 94 -13.83 0.59 -9.04
N VAL A 95 -13.14 1.17 -10.03
CA VAL A 95 -13.62 1.24 -11.42
C VAL A 95 -13.84 -0.16 -12.00
N SER A 96 -12.91 -1.10 -11.79
CA SER A 96 -13.02 -2.50 -12.22
C SER A 96 -14.24 -3.19 -11.60
N MET A 97 -14.45 -3.02 -10.29
CA MET A 97 -15.64 -3.55 -9.59
C MET A 97 -16.94 -3.01 -10.19
N ILE A 98 -17.01 -1.72 -10.49
CA ILE A 98 -18.21 -1.10 -11.06
C ILE A 98 -18.50 -1.63 -12.47
N PHE A 99 -17.47 -1.77 -13.31
CA PHE A 99 -17.65 -2.38 -14.64
C PHE A 99 -18.13 -3.83 -14.55
N PHE A 100 -17.61 -4.59 -13.57
CA PHE A 100 -18.11 -5.93 -13.28
C PHE A 100 -19.59 -5.92 -12.86
N TYR A 101 -20.01 -4.99 -12.01
CA TYR A 101 -21.42 -4.84 -11.62
C TYR A 101 -22.33 -4.48 -12.79
N LEU A 102 -21.91 -3.55 -13.66
CA LEU A 102 -22.64 -3.16 -14.86
C LEU A 102 -22.81 -4.32 -15.87
N ARG A 103 -21.86 -5.25 -15.88
CA ARG A 103 -21.92 -6.47 -16.72
C ARG A 103 -22.89 -7.51 -16.16
N ILE A 104 -22.97 -7.67 -14.85
CA ILE A 104 -23.80 -8.70 -14.22
C ILE A 104 -25.27 -8.29 -14.12
N PHE A 105 -25.54 -7.06 -13.69
CA PHE A 105 -26.90 -6.62 -13.36
C PHE A 105 -27.46 -5.70 -14.46
N PRO A 106 -28.51 -6.13 -15.19
CA PRO A 106 -29.11 -5.33 -16.25
C PRO A 106 -30.12 -4.27 -15.74
N GLU A 107 -30.51 -4.33 -14.47
CA GLU A 107 -31.51 -3.48 -13.81
C GLU A 107 -31.23 -1.97 -13.99
N LEU A 108 -32.23 -1.20 -14.45
CA LEU A 108 -32.03 0.21 -14.85
C LEU A 108 -31.64 1.13 -13.70
N TRP A 109 -32.29 1.00 -12.54
CA TRP A 109 -31.98 1.83 -11.38
C TRP A 109 -30.57 1.52 -10.85
N PHE A 110 -30.20 0.24 -10.85
CA PHE A 110 -28.87 -0.23 -10.43
C PHE A 110 -27.78 0.32 -11.35
N ARG A 111 -28.01 0.28 -12.67
CA ARG A 111 -27.08 0.87 -13.65
C ARG A 111 -26.90 2.38 -13.44
N LYS A 112 -27.98 3.11 -13.18
CA LYS A 112 -27.89 4.55 -12.83
C LYS A 112 -27.03 4.76 -11.57
N ALA A 113 -27.25 3.97 -10.52
CA ALA A 113 -26.45 4.03 -9.30
C ALA A 113 -24.95 3.72 -9.57
N CYS A 114 -24.65 2.68 -10.35
CA CYS A 114 -23.29 2.34 -10.75
C CYS A 114 -22.61 3.48 -11.53
N PHE A 115 -23.28 4.09 -12.51
CA PHE A 115 -22.72 5.23 -13.25
C PHE A 115 -22.52 6.46 -12.36
N THR A 116 -23.42 6.70 -11.40
CA THR A 116 -23.23 7.77 -10.40
C THR A 116 -21.98 7.51 -9.55
N ILE A 117 -21.81 6.30 -9.00
CA ILE A 117 -20.64 5.95 -8.18
C ILE A 117 -19.37 5.97 -9.03
N LEU A 118 -19.42 5.53 -10.29
CA LEU A 118 -18.29 5.60 -11.21
C LEU A 118 -17.81 7.04 -11.39
N THR A 119 -18.75 7.94 -11.66
CA THR A 119 -18.46 9.37 -11.86
C THR A 119 -17.83 9.98 -10.61
N ILE A 120 -18.41 9.70 -9.42
CA ILE A 120 -17.85 10.16 -8.15
C ILE A 120 -16.44 9.59 -7.93
N THR A 121 -16.23 8.31 -8.21
CA THR A 121 -14.94 7.62 -8.02
C THR A 121 -13.86 8.24 -8.90
N VAL A 122 -14.15 8.49 -10.18
CA VAL A 122 -13.19 9.08 -11.12
C VAL A 122 -12.86 10.52 -10.72
N ILE A 123 -13.88 11.33 -10.39
CA ILE A 123 -13.68 12.72 -9.94
C ILE A 123 -12.82 12.75 -8.67
N PHE A 124 -13.15 11.92 -7.68
CA PHE A 124 -12.38 11.82 -6.44
C PHE A 124 -10.96 11.32 -6.68
N GLY A 125 -10.76 10.35 -7.58
CA GLY A 125 -9.44 9.88 -7.98
C GLY A 125 -8.59 11.00 -8.57
N VAL A 126 -9.11 11.74 -9.55
CA VAL A 126 -8.42 12.89 -10.16
C VAL A 126 -8.11 13.96 -9.12
N TRP A 127 -9.07 14.28 -8.24
CA TRP A 127 -8.86 15.21 -7.13
C TRP A 127 -7.72 14.75 -6.22
N HIS A 128 -7.69 13.48 -5.83
CA HIS A 128 -6.66 12.93 -4.96
C HIS A 128 -5.27 13.03 -5.61
N PHE A 129 -5.13 12.70 -6.90
CA PHE A 129 -3.88 12.88 -7.64
C PHE A 129 -3.38 14.32 -7.64
N LEU A 130 -4.28 15.27 -7.93
CA LEU A 130 -3.94 16.70 -7.90
C LEU A 130 -3.56 17.14 -6.49
N GLN A 131 -4.26 16.64 -5.47
CA GLN A 131 -3.96 16.95 -4.08
C GLN A 131 -2.58 16.43 -3.68
N ILE A 132 -2.16 15.23 -4.10
CA ILE A 132 -0.80 14.72 -3.80
C ILE A 132 0.27 15.60 -4.47
N LEU A 133 0.06 15.99 -5.74
CA LEU A 133 0.98 16.87 -6.47
C LEU A 133 1.11 18.24 -5.82
N PHE A 134 -0.02 18.86 -5.47
CA PHE A 134 -0.10 20.25 -5.03
C PHE A 134 -0.24 20.43 -3.51
N VAL A 135 -0.04 19.36 -2.71
CA VAL A 135 -0.03 19.49 -1.24
C VAL A 135 1.09 20.38 -0.76
N SER A 136 2.18 20.48 -1.52
CA SER A 136 3.31 21.35 -1.22
C SER A 136 3.71 22.19 -2.43
N TRP A 137 4.26 23.37 -2.15
CA TRP A 137 4.80 24.28 -3.16
C TRP A 137 6.18 24.78 -2.71
N PRO A 138 7.26 24.49 -3.46
CA PRO A 138 7.35 23.65 -4.67
C PRO A 138 7.12 22.15 -4.38
N ILE A 139 6.84 21.33 -5.40
CA ILE A 139 6.57 19.88 -5.25
C ILE A 139 7.71 19.14 -4.54
N SER A 140 8.95 19.57 -4.77
CA SER A 140 10.15 19.01 -4.12
C SER A 140 10.16 19.17 -2.60
N TYR A 141 9.37 20.10 -2.08
CA TYR A 141 9.19 20.28 -0.65
C TYR A 141 8.49 19.08 0.02
N ASN A 142 7.93 18.13 -0.75
CA ASN A 142 7.42 16.87 -0.19
C ASN A 142 8.53 16.02 0.47
N TRP A 143 9.74 16.00 -0.12
CA TRP A 143 10.86 15.19 0.37
C TRP A 143 12.01 15.99 0.98
N THR A 144 12.02 17.32 0.86
CA THR A 144 13.06 18.17 1.45
C THR A 144 12.64 18.92 2.72
N TYR A 145 11.36 18.89 3.12
CA TYR A 145 10.87 19.66 4.29
C TYR A 145 11.50 19.32 5.64
N TRP A 146 12.06 18.12 5.78
CA TRP A 146 12.46 17.56 7.06
C TRP A 146 13.67 18.28 7.67
N ASP A 147 14.50 18.92 6.84
CA ASP A 147 15.75 19.55 7.27
C ASP A 147 15.58 20.99 7.78
N GLY A 148 14.40 21.60 7.56
CA GLY A 148 14.12 23.00 7.93
C GLY A 148 14.97 24.05 7.20
N ARG A 149 15.79 23.65 6.22
CA ARG A 149 16.66 24.55 5.44
C ARG A 149 16.00 25.00 4.15
N HIS A 150 15.10 24.18 3.62
CA HIS A 150 14.34 24.50 2.43
C HIS A 150 13.12 25.35 2.80
N SER A 151 12.87 26.42 2.04
CA SER A 151 11.65 27.21 2.17
C SER A 151 10.57 26.65 1.26
N GLY A 152 9.37 26.48 1.81
CA GLY A 152 8.23 25.96 1.07
C GLY A 152 6.95 26.02 1.89
N ARG A 153 5.82 25.96 1.20
CA ARG A 153 4.51 25.85 1.85
C ARG A 153 4.04 24.41 1.75
N ARG A 154 3.51 23.87 2.85
CA ARG A 154 2.88 22.55 2.89
C ARG A 154 1.48 22.66 3.47
N GLY A 155 0.51 21.99 2.85
CA GLY A 155 -0.84 21.84 3.34
C GLY A 155 -0.92 20.93 4.56
N ASN A 156 -2.08 20.87 5.22
CA ASN A 156 -2.27 20.02 6.37
C ASN A 156 -2.48 18.55 5.95
N VAL A 157 -1.36 17.85 5.74
CA VAL A 157 -1.35 16.44 5.27
C VAL A 157 -2.21 15.55 6.16
N LYS A 158 -2.15 15.73 7.49
CA LYS A 158 -2.93 14.92 8.44
C LYS A 158 -4.44 15.01 8.20
N ILE A 159 -4.95 16.23 8.00
CA ILE A 159 -6.38 16.46 7.74
C ILE A 159 -6.77 15.87 6.38
N PHE A 160 -5.94 16.09 5.35
CA PHE A 160 -6.20 15.55 4.02
C PHE A 160 -6.22 14.01 4.02
N SER A 161 -5.23 13.38 4.65
CA SER A 161 -5.17 11.92 4.78
C SER A 161 -6.39 11.35 5.51
N PHE A 162 -6.81 11.97 6.61
CA PHE A 162 -7.98 11.49 7.36
C PHE A 162 -9.28 11.65 6.55
N ALA A 163 -9.46 12.78 5.86
CA ALA A 163 -10.60 13.01 4.99
C ALA A 163 -10.64 12.04 3.80
N ASN A 164 -9.49 11.83 3.14
CA ASN A 164 -9.37 10.89 2.02
C ASN A 164 -9.66 9.46 2.46
N ALA A 165 -9.20 9.05 3.64
CA ALA A 165 -9.52 7.74 4.22
C ALA A 165 -11.03 7.57 4.43
N GLY A 166 -11.69 8.56 5.04
CA GLY A 166 -13.14 8.53 5.27
C GLY A 166 -13.94 8.42 3.97
N ILE A 167 -13.59 9.19 2.94
CA ILE A 167 -14.27 9.16 1.64
C ILE A 167 -14.05 7.80 0.94
N ASN A 168 -12.83 7.26 0.97
CA ASN A 168 -12.54 5.96 0.38
C ASN A 168 -13.36 4.83 1.03
N ILE A 169 -13.43 4.81 2.36
CA ILE A 169 -14.25 3.85 3.12
C ILE A 169 -15.73 4.00 2.75
N ALA A 170 -16.25 5.22 2.66
CA ALA A 170 -17.64 5.46 2.26
C ALA A 170 -17.94 4.92 0.85
N LEU A 171 -17.02 5.10 -0.10
CA LEU A 171 -17.14 4.54 -1.45
C LEU A 171 -17.08 3.00 -1.45
N ASP A 172 -16.22 2.39 -0.63
CA ASP A 172 -16.17 0.93 -0.48
C ASP A 172 -17.46 0.38 0.10
N LEU A 173 -18.01 1.01 1.14
CA LEU A 173 -19.31 0.64 1.70
C LEU A 173 -20.43 0.78 0.67
N ALA A 174 -20.44 1.85 -0.13
CA ALA A 174 -21.42 2.01 -1.20
C ALA A 174 -21.32 0.88 -2.23
N LEU A 175 -20.10 0.52 -2.66
CA LEU A 175 -19.85 -0.57 -3.60
C LEU A 175 -20.15 -1.96 -3.02
N PHE A 176 -20.03 -2.13 -1.71
CA PHE A 176 -20.39 -3.37 -1.03
C PHE A 176 -21.91 -3.52 -0.87
N ILE A 177 -22.60 -2.46 -0.45
CA ILE A 177 -24.05 -2.48 -0.20
C ILE A 177 -24.83 -2.62 -1.52
N LEU A 178 -24.37 -1.97 -2.59
CA LEU A 178 -25.09 -1.93 -3.86
C LEU A 178 -25.46 -3.33 -4.41
N PRO A 179 -24.55 -4.30 -4.60
CA PRO A 179 -24.92 -5.65 -5.07
C PRO A 179 -25.76 -6.42 -4.04
N VAL A 180 -25.59 -6.18 -2.73
CA VAL A 180 -26.40 -6.83 -1.68
C VAL A 180 -27.88 -6.47 -1.82
N THR A 181 -28.21 -5.25 -2.23
CA THR A 181 -29.61 -4.87 -2.50
C THR A 181 -30.27 -5.76 -3.55
N GLN A 182 -29.53 -6.16 -4.60
CA GLN A 182 -30.04 -7.04 -5.66
C GLN A 182 -30.29 -8.47 -5.15
N PHE A 183 -29.47 -8.96 -4.21
CA PHE A 183 -29.66 -10.29 -3.63
C PHE A 183 -30.86 -10.40 -2.68
N ILE A 184 -31.32 -9.27 -2.11
CA ILE A 184 -32.47 -9.23 -1.21
C ILE A 184 -33.77 -9.07 -2.00
N THR A 185 -33.76 -8.31 -3.10
CA THR A 185 -34.97 -8.06 -3.90
C THR A 185 -35.28 -9.17 -4.91
N MET A 186 -34.31 -10.03 -5.23
CA MET A 186 -34.45 -11.02 -6.29
C MET A 186 -34.76 -12.41 -5.73
N SER A 187 -35.85 -13.02 -6.22
CA SER A 187 -36.44 -14.30 -5.77
C SER A 187 -35.66 -15.55 -6.19
N TRP A 188 -34.34 -15.55 -6.00
CA TRP A 188 -33.50 -16.71 -6.32
C TRP A 188 -33.87 -17.91 -5.44
N THR A 189 -33.97 -19.09 -6.04
CA THR A 189 -34.11 -20.34 -5.29
C THR A 189 -32.88 -20.52 -4.39
N LEU A 190 -33.09 -21.00 -3.16
CA LEU A 190 -32.08 -21.07 -2.08
C LEU A 190 -30.71 -21.63 -2.53
N LYS A 191 -30.69 -22.50 -3.54
CA LYS A 191 -29.50 -23.10 -4.14
C LYS A 191 -28.55 -22.07 -4.77
N THR A 192 -29.06 -21.07 -5.46
CA THR A 192 -28.21 -20.06 -6.13
C THR A 192 -27.67 -19.02 -5.15
N LYS A 193 -28.44 -18.73 -4.10
CA LYS A 193 -28.02 -17.86 -2.97
C LYS A 193 -26.91 -18.49 -2.13
N ILE A 194 -26.99 -19.81 -1.92
CA ILE A 194 -25.91 -20.59 -1.27
C ILE A 194 -24.68 -20.64 -2.17
N GLY A 195 -24.84 -20.87 -3.49
CA GLY A 195 -23.73 -20.92 -4.44
C GLY A 195 -22.91 -19.63 -4.50
N THR A 196 -23.55 -18.46 -4.60
CA THR A 196 -22.83 -17.17 -4.61
C THR A 196 -22.23 -16.82 -3.25
N SER A 197 -22.89 -17.15 -2.14
CA SER A 197 -22.34 -16.99 -0.79
C SER A 197 -21.12 -17.89 -0.56
N LEU A 198 -21.12 -19.11 -1.10
CA LEU A 198 -19.98 -20.03 -1.05
C LEU A 198 -18.78 -19.52 -1.85
N ILE A 199 -18.99 -18.83 -2.99
CA ILE A 199 -17.88 -18.22 -3.75
C ILE A 199 -17.21 -17.10 -2.92
N PHE A 200 -18.00 -16.30 -2.19
CA PHE A 200 -17.47 -15.30 -1.25
C PHE A 200 -16.77 -15.93 -0.04
N LEU A 201 -17.31 -17.02 0.53
CA LEU A 201 -16.72 -17.73 1.67
C LEU A 201 -15.43 -18.49 1.30
N VAL A 202 -15.34 -19.07 0.10
CA VAL A 202 -14.12 -19.71 -0.39
C VAL A 202 -12.99 -18.67 -0.52
N GLY A 203 -13.30 -17.44 -0.95
CA GLY A 203 -12.33 -16.33 -0.93
C GLY A 203 -11.74 -16.07 0.47
N LEU A 204 -12.58 -16.09 1.51
CA LEU A 204 -12.14 -15.91 2.91
C LEU A 204 -11.37 -17.13 3.46
N ILE A 205 -11.75 -18.35 3.07
CA ILE A 205 -11.09 -19.58 3.51
C ILE A 205 -9.71 -19.76 2.84
N ILE A 206 -9.60 -19.42 1.55
CA ILE A 206 -8.31 -19.43 0.83
C ILE A 206 -7.36 -18.39 1.44
N TRP A 207 -7.88 -17.21 1.80
CA TRP A 207 -7.09 -16.20 2.53
C TRP A 207 -6.56 -16.74 3.86
N ARG A 208 -7.40 -17.44 4.64
CA ARG A 208 -6.99 -18.07 5.91
C ARG A 208 -5.98 -19.23 5.76
N ASN A 209 -6.01 -19.97 4.65
CA ASN A 209 -5.07 -21.07 4.41
C ASN A 209 -3.71 -20.62 3.86
N LYS A 210 -3.56 -19.34 3.50
CA LYS A 210 -2.27 -18.77 3.09
C LYS A 210 -1.51 -18.11 4.24
N GLU A 211 -1.91 -18.40 5.47
CA GLU A 211 -1.15 -18.11 6.68
C GLU A 211 -0.37 -19.39 7.02
N PRO A 212 0.85 -19.59 6.48
CA PRO A 212 1.71 -20.65 6.98
C PRO A 212 1.97 -20.36 8.46
N ASN A 213 1.70 -21.35 9.31
CA ASN A 213 2.11 -21.36 10.70
C ASN A 213 3.63 -21.15 10.78
N VAL A 214 4.07 -19.89 10.93
CA VAL A 214 5.41 -19.48 11.35
C VAL A 214 5.28 -18.23 12.20
#